data_AF-A0AA92DB19-F1
#
_entry.id   AF-A0AA92DB19-F1
#
_cell.length_a   1.000
_cell.length_b   1.000
_cell.length_c   1.000
_cell.angle_alpha   90.00
_cell.angle_beta   90.00
_cell.angle_gamma   90.00
#
_symmetry.space_group_name_H-M   'P 1'
#
loop_
_entity.id
_entity.type
_entity.pdbx_description
1 polymer ?
#
loop_
_entity_poly.entity_id
_entity_poly.type
_entity_poly.pdbx_seq_one_letter_code
_entity_poly.pdbx_strand_id
1 'polypeptide(L)'
;MENKAAVDAFAALAQETRLAVFRLLITVGPNGLTAGEVAQRVGVPASTLSHHLATLERAGLLRSWRVQRQIFYASDYEGTRRLIAFLMEDCCQGRPELCSADLTQAVLCGLDGCDHDA
;
A
#
# COMPACT_ATOMS: atom_id res chain seq x y z
N MET A 1 6.01 -4.71 -14.59
CA MET A 1 6.52 -3.44 -14.00
C MET A 1 8.01 -3.44 -14.24
N GLU A 2 8.66 -2.31 -14.53
CA GLU A 2 10.12 -2.27 -14.71
C GLU A 2 10.86 -2.10 -13.36
N ASN A 3 12.11 -2.57 -13.27
CA ASN A 3 12.91 -2.52 -12.03
C ASN A 3 12.95 -1.14 -11.38
N LYS A 4 13.13 -0.07 -12.17
CA LYS A 4 13.17 1.30 -11.65
C LYS A 4 11.85 1.69 -10.97
N ALA A 5 10.72 1.37 -11.60
CA ALA A 5 9.40 1.65 -11.04
C ALA A 5 9.15 0.85 -9.75
N ALA A 6 9.62 -0.39 -9.69
CA ALA A 6 9.54 -1.20 -8.47
C ALA A 6 10.40 -0.61 -7.34
N VAL A 7 11.65 -0.21 -7.63
CA VAL A 7 12.53 0.46 -6.66
C VAL A 7 11.91 1.76 -6.15
N ASP A 8 11.34 2.58 -7.03
CA ASP A 8 10.67 3.82 -6.65
C ASP A 8 9.47 3.55 -5.72
N ALA A 9 8.69 2.49 -5.99
CA ALA A 9 7.59 2.07 -5.14
C ALA A 9 8.06 1.55 -3.77
N PHE A 10 9.12 0.74 -3.72
CA PHE A 10 9.72 0.31 -2.45
C PHE A 10 10.29 1.47 -1.65
N ALA A 11 11.00 2.40 -2.30
CA ALA A 11 11.51 3.59 -1.64
C ALA A 11 10.36 4.46 -1.10
N ALA A 12 9.24 4.55 -1.82
CA ALA A 12 8.04 5.21 -1.33
C ALA A 12 7.41 4.48 -0.13
N LEU A 13 7.48 3.16 -0.05
CA LEU A 13 6.96 2.39 1.11
C LEU A 13 7.95 2.31 2.29
N ALA A 14 9.26 2.47 2.06
CA ALA A 14 10.32 2.39 3.07
C ALA A 14 10.42 3.64 3.96
N GLN A 15 9.27 4.14 4.42
CA GLN A 15 9.18 5.20 5.42
C GLN A 15 7.87 5.04 6.20
N GLU A 16 7.94 5.12 7.52
CA GLU A 16 6.85 4.73 8.43
C GLU A 16 5.53 5.46 8.15
N THR A 17 5.56 6.79 7.99
CA THR A 17 4.36 7.59 7.71
C THR A 17 3.72 7.20 6.37
N ARG A 18 4.52 6.99 5.33
CA ARG A 18 4.03 6.59 3.99
C ARG A 18 3.41 5.20 4.04
N LEU A 19 4.04 4.27 4.75
CA LEU A 19 3.48 2.94 4.94
C LEU A 19 2.15 3.00 5.72
N ALA A 20 2.07 3.80 6.79
CA ALA A 20 0.83 4.00 7.55
C ALA A 20 -0.29 4.60 6.69
N VAL A 21 0.01 5.64 5.89
CA VAL A 21 -0.92 6.25 4.94
C VAL A 21 -1.40 5.23 3.91
N PHE A 22 -0.49 4.47 3.31
CA PHE A 22 -0.82 3.46 2.31
C PHE A 22 -1.73 2.38 2.88
N ARG A 23 -1.42 1.83 4.06
CA ARG A 23 -2.25 0.81 4.74
C ARG A 23 -3.63 1.35 5.12
N LEU A 24 -3.70 2.58 5.60
CA LEU A 24 -4.97 3.26 5.87
C LEU A 24 -5.82 3.34 4.60
N LEU A 25 -5.26 3.83 3.50
CA LEU A 25 -6.00 4.03 2.24
C LEU A 25 -6.39 2.71 1.56
N ILE A 26 -5.60 1.64 1.72
CA ILE A 26 -6.02 0.28 1.30
C ILE A 26 -7.26 -0.17 2.08
N THR A 27 -7.29 0.07 3.39
CA THR A 27 -8.40 -0.37 4.26
C THR A 27 -9.67 0.44 4.01
N VAL A 28 -9.53 1.73 3.69
CA VAL A 28 -10.66 2.61 3.36
C VAL A 28 -11.33 2.23 2.03
N GLY A 29 -10.56 1.68 1.08
CA GLY A 29 -11.11 1.28 -0.20
C GLY A 29 -11.10 2.39 -1.27
N PRO A 30 -11.78 2.16 -2.40
CA PRO A 30 -11.67 3.00 -3.60
C PRO A 30 -12.27 4.41 -3.45
N ASN A 31 -13.07 4.64 -2.39
CA ASN A 31 -13.66 5.94 -2.08
C ASN A 31 -12.64 6.91 -1.46
N GLY A 32 -11.56 6.38 -0.87
CA GLY A 32 -10.47 7.19 -0.35
C GLY A 32 -10.86 8.14 0.80
N LEU A 33 -9.94 9.05 1.11
CA LEU A 33 -10.10 10.09 2.13
C LEU A 33 -9.54 11.41 1.60
N THR A 34 -10.00 12.53 2.16
CA THR A 34 -9.35 13.82 1.94
C THR A 34 -7.99 13.88 2.63
N ALA A 35 -7.09 14.74 2.16
CA ALA A 35 -5.79 14.93 2.80
C ALA A 35 -5.91 15.30 4.30
N GLY A 36 -6.93 16.08 4.67
CA GLY A 36 -7.19 16.44 6.07
C GLY A 36 -7.57 15.23 6.93
N GLU A 37 -8.43 14.36 6.43
CA GLU A 37 -8.83 13.13 7.14
C GLU A 37 -7.66 12.14 7.26
N VAL A 38 -6.83 12.00 6.22
CA VAL A 38 -5.61 11.18 6.30
C VAL A 38 -4.67 11.74 7.37
N ALA A 39 -4.46 13.06 7.41
CA ALA A 39 -3.58 13.71 8.38
C ALA A 39 -4.06 13.46 9.81
N GLN A 40 -5.37 13.61 10.04
CA GLN A 40 -5.99 13.35 11.33
C GLN A 40 -5.81 11.89 11.78
N ARG A 41 -6.04 10.92 10.88
CA ARG A 41 -5.98 9.48 11.22
C ARG A 41 -4.56 8.96 11.41
N VAL A 42 -3.59 9.51 10.68
CA VAL A 42 -2.17 9.11 10.79
C VAL A 42 -1.44 9.92 11.88
N GLY A 43 -2.02 11.02 12.35
CA GLY A 43 -1.46 11.82 13.45
C GLY A 43 -0.27 12.71 13.04
N VAL A 44 -0.27 13.21 11.80
CA VAL A 44 0.81 14.07 11.27
C VAL A 44 0.28 15.40 10.74
N PRO A 45 1.08 16.49 10.74
CA PRO A 45 0.66 17.76 10.17
C PRO A 45 0.32 17.67 8.68
N ALA A 46 -0.70 18.41 8.22
CA ALA A 46 -1.14 18.41 6.81
C ALA A 46 -0.05 18.85 5.83
N SER A 47 0.83 19.77 6.25
CA SER A 47 1.99 20.22 5.47
C SER A 47 2.97 19.07 5.21
N THR A 48 3.28 18.27 6.24
CA THR A 48 4.14 17.08 6.14
C THR A 48 3.48 15.99 5.30
N LEU A 49 2.18 15.75 5.51
CA LEU A 49 1.44 14.71 4.80
C LEU A 49 1.40 14.95 3.28
N SER A 50 1.28 16.20 2.84
CA SER A 50 1.19 16.52 1.41
C SER A 50 2.39 15.98 0.62
N HIS A 51 3.59 16.04 1.20
CA HIS A 51 4.80 15.48 0.59
C HIS A 51 4.76 13.93 0.54
N HIS A 52 4.26 13.29 1.59
CA HIS A 52 4.09 11.84 1.64
C HIS A 52 3.09 11.33 0.59
N LEU A 53 1.94 11.99 0.47
CA LEU A 53 0.91 11.68 -0.52
C LEU A 53 1.44 11.83 -1.95
N ALA A 54 2.09 12.95 -2.26
CA ALA A 54 2.68 13.20 -3.58
C ALA A 54 3.78 12.17 -3.93
N THR A 55 4.52 11.69 -2.94
CA THR A 55 5.56 10.67 -3.17
C THR A 55 4.95 9.31 -3.48
N LEU A 56 3.93 8.90 -2.74
CA LEU A 56 3.21 7.65 -3.00
C LEU A 56 2.42 7.68 -4.33
N GLU A 57 1.85 8.82 -4.69
CA GLU A 57 1.17 9.01 -5.98
C GLU A 57 2.14 8.93 -7.16
N ARG A 58 3.30 9.61 -7.08
CA ARG A 58 4.35 9.49 -8.12
C ARG A 58 4.90 8.08 -8.26
N ALA A 59 4.93 7.31 -7.17
CA ALA A 59 5.30 5.90 -7.18
C ALA A 59 4.20 4.99 -7.76
N GLY A 60 3.04 5.53 -8.14
CA GLY A 60 1.92 4.78 -8.70
C GLY A 60 1.20 3.90 -7.67
N LEU A 61 1.30 4.21 -6.37
CA LEU A 61 0.66 3.46 -5.29
C LEU A 61 -0.65 4.08 -4.80
N LEU A 62 -0.84 5.37 -5.06
CA LEU A 62 -2.06 6.12 -4.79
C LEU A 62 -2.55 6.79 -6.06
N ARG A 63 -3.84 7.13 -6.05
CA ARG A 63 -4.47 8.03 -7.01
C ARG A 63 -5.18 9.15 -6.28
N SER A 64 -5.22 10.33 -6.89
CA SER A 64 -5.99 11.47 -6.39
C SER A 64 -7.03 11.99 -7.38
N TRP A 65 -8.09 12.60 -6.86
CA TRP A 65 -9.08 13.31 -7.66
C TRP A 65 -9.68 14.49 -6.88
N ARG A 66 -10.14 15.52 -7.60
CA ARG A 66 -10.80 16.69 -7.00
C ARG A 66 -12.31 16.53 -6.98
N VAL A 67 -12.90 16.80 -5.83
CA VAL A 67 -14.33 17.01 -5.67
C VAL A 67 -14.52 18.41 -5.08
N GLN A 68 -15.06 19.33 -5.87
CA GLN A 68 -15.19 20.76 -5.53
C GLN A 68 -13.84 21.39 -5.10
N ARG A 69 -13.67 21.64 -3.79
CA ARG A 69 -12.49 22.28 -3.18
C ARG A 69 -11.58 21.28 -2.46
N GLN A 70 -11.95 20.00 -2.40
CA GLN A 70 -11.19 18.98 -1.69
C GLN A 70 -10.53 18.01 -2.67
N ILE A 71 -9.35 17.52 -2.30
CA ILE A 71 -8.63 16.46 -3.01
C ILE A 71 -8.78 15.18 -2.19
N PHE A 72 -9.27 14.14 -2.84
CA PHE A 72 -9.39 12.80 -2.29
C PHE A 72 -8.21 11.96 -2.75
N TYR A 73 -7.77 11.06 -1.88
CA TYR A 73 -6.70 10.11 -2.13
C TYR A 73 -7.20 8.69 -1.82
N ALA A 74 -6.93 7.75 -2.72
CA ALA A 74 -7.17 6.33 -2.50
C ALA A 74 -5.96 5.52 -2.98
N SER A 75 -5.88 4.27 -2.55
CA SER A 75 -4.89 3.35 -3.11
C SER A 75 -5.16 3.09 -4.60
N ASP A 76 -4.08 3.07 -5.40
CA ASP A 76 -4.10 2.50 -6.74
C ASP A 76 -3.90 0.99 -6.62
N TYR A 77 -5.02 0.26 -6.67
CA TYR A 77 -5.02 -1.19 -6.61
C TYR A 77 -4.31 -1.83 -7.80
N GLU A 78 -4.36 -1.22 -8.98
CA GLU A 78 -3.66 -1.73 -10.16
C GLU A 78 -2.15 -1.56 -10.00
N GLY A 79 -1.70 -0.39 -9.53
CA GLY A 79 -0.30 -0.16 -9.17
C GLY A 79 0.21 -1.11 -8.10
N THR A 80 -0.59 -1.31 -7.06
CA THR A 80 -0.29 -2.24 -5.97
C THR A 80 -0.21 -3.69 -6.47
N ARG A 81 -1.16 -4.15 -7.30
CA ARG A 81 -1.14 -5.48 -7.91
C ARG A 81 0.11 -5.67 -8.77
N ARG A 82 0.49 -4.67 -9.57
CA ARG A 82 1.72 -4.74 -10.37
C ARG A 82 2.98 -4.86 -9.52
N LEU A 83 3.05 -4.17 -8.37
CA LEU A 83 4.19 -4.28 -7.45
C LEU A 83 4.27 -5.67 -6.81
N ILE A 84 3.14 -6.22 -6.35
CA ILE A 84 3.08 -7.57 -5.78
C ILE A 84 3.43 -8.60 -6.84
N ALA A 85 2.86 -8.49 -8.04
CA ALA A 85 3.17 -9.38 -9.15
C ALA A 85 4.65 -9.35 -9.51
N PHE A 86 5.28 -8.16 -9.52
CA PHE A 86 6.72 -8.02 -9.74
C PHE A 86 7.56 -8.76 -8.70
N LEU A 87 7.19 -8.70 -7.42
CA LEU A 87 7.86 -9.51 -6.38
C LEU A 87 7.67 -11.00 -6.62
N MET A 88 6.47 -11.39 -7.06
CA MET A 88 6.10 -12.79 -7.24
C MET A 88 6.59 -13.40 -8.56
N GLU A 89 7.01 -12.59 -9.53
CA GLU A 89 7.40 -13.02 -10.88
C GLU A 89 8.55 -14.03 -10.85
N ASP A 90 9.58 -13.75 -10.03
CA ASP A 90 10.68 -14.68 -9.76
C ASP A 90 10.49 -15.45 -8.44
N CYS A 91 9.59 -14.99 -7.56
CA CYS A 91 9.33 -15.68 -6.31
C CYS A 91 8.76 -17.06 -6.62
N CYS A 92 9.28 -18.06 -5.93
CA CYS A 92 8.89 -19.45 -6.12
C CYS A 92 9.20 -20.03 -7.52
N GLN A 93 10.02 -19.38 -8.37
CA GLN A 93 10.35 -19.87 -9.73
C GLN A 93 9.10 -20.17 -10.59
N GLY A 94 8.03 -19.38 -10.44
CA GLY A 94 6.76 -19.63 -11.13
C GLY A 94 5.95 -20.81 -10.58
N ARG A 95 6.28 -21.30 -9.38
CA ARG A 95 5.53 -22.33 -8.63
C ARG A 95 4.69 -21.68 -7.54
N PRO A 96 3.48 -21.18 -7.85
CA PRO A 96 2.66 -20.45 -6.88
C PRO A 96 2.41 -21.25 -5.60
N GLU A 97 2.39 -22.58 -5.64
CA GLU A 97 2.21 -23.46 -4.48
C GLU A 97 3.23 -23.25 -3.34
N LEU A 98 4.46 -22.81 -3.66
CA LEU A 98 5.49 -22.52 -2.66
C LEU A 98 5.26 -21.18 -1.95
N CYS A 99 4.45 -20.31 -2.55
CA CYS A 99 4.16 -18.97 -2.08
C CYS A 99 2.71 -18.87 -1.54
N SER A 100 1.76 -19.64 -2.07
CA SER A 100 0.33 -19.45 -1.86
C SER A 100 -0.21 -20.20 -0.65
N ALA A 101 0.34 -21.38 -0.32
CA ALA A 101 -0.11 -22.16 0.83
C ALA A 101 0.05 -21.37 2.14
N ASP A 102 1.14 -20.60 2.25
CA ASP A 102 1.43 -19.83 3.44
C ASP A 102 0.94 -18.38 3.39
N LEU A 103 0.73 -17.74 2.23
CA LEU A 103 0.34 -16.33 2.21
C LEU A 103 -1.08 -16.09 2.73
N THR A 104 -2.05 -16.94 2.38
CA THR A 104 -3.41 -16.81 2.93
C THR A 104 -3.42 -17.17 4.42
N GLN A 105 -2.68 -18.21 4.82
CA GLN A 105 -2.59 -18.62 6.22
C GLN A 105 -1.81 -17.63 7.08
N ALA A 106 -0.75 -17.01 6.58
CA ALA A 106 0.01 -15.96 7.27
C ALA A 106 -0.79 -14.66 7.42
N VAL A 107 -1.60 -14.30 6.42
CA VAL A 107 -2.51 -13.14 6.52
C VAL A 107 -3.63 -13.39 7.53
N LEU A 108 -4.14 -14.63 7.63
CA LEU A 108 -5.19 -15.00 8.58
C LEU A 108 -4.66 -15.23 10.01
N CYS A 109 -3.51 -15.89 10.15
CA CYS A 109 -2.83 -16.14 11.43
C CYS A 109 -2.27 -14.85 12.07
N GLY A 110 -2.00 -13.81 11.26
CA GLY A 110 -1.65 -12.48 11.78
C GLY A 110 -2.81 -11.73 12.44
N LEU A 111 -4.06 -12.18 12.26
CA LEU A 111 -5.26 -11.60 12.87
C LEU A 111 -5.68 -12.35 14.13
N ASP A 112 -5.48 -13.68 14.15
CA ASP A 112 -5.73 -14.55 15.28
C ASP A 112 -4.46 -15.38 15.51
N GLY A 113 -3.66 -15.03 16.52
CA GLY A 113 -2.39 -15.73 16.78
C GLY A 113 -2.61 -17.24 16.89
N CYS A 114 -2.04 -18.01 15.97
CA CYS A 114 -2.11 -19.47 16.04
C CYS A 114 -0.85 -20.02 16.72
N ASP A 115 -1.06 -20.58 17.91
CA ASP A 115 -0.19 -21.57 18.51
C ASP A 115 0.06 -22.70 17.50
N HIS A 116 1.34 -22.89 17.16
CA HIS A 116 1.81 -24.00 16.33
C HIS A 116 2.18 -25.14 17.26
N ASP A 117 1.21 -25.98 17.63
CA ASP A 117 1.47 -27.29 18.24
C ASP A 117 0.49 -28.32 17.65
N ALA A 118 0.96 -29.03 16.62
CA ALA A 118 0.66 -30.44 16.32
C ALA A 118 1.45 -30.91 15.08
#